data_AF-A0A1E7FME1-F1
#
_entry.id   AF-A0A1E7FME1-F1
#
_cell.length_a   1.000
_cell.length_b   1.000
_cell.length_c   1.000
_cell.angle_alpha   90.00
_cell.angle_beta   90.00
_cell.angle_gamma   90.00
#
_symmetry.space_group_name_H-M   'P 1'
#
loop_
_entity.id
_entity.type
_entity.pdbx_description
1 polymer ?
#
loop_
_entity_poly.entity_id
_entity_poly.type
_entity_poly.pdbx_seq_one_letter_code
_entity_poly.pdbx_strand_id
1 'polypeptide(L)'
;MTTGALRHRNEPHGATSSPSSSKKTTSSKLRNKNKFSNTSTSSSNRSNGSLLFAIVICIVLSLLLIYFFVALSFVKDNNNNNSNNANKIKNDQLRRTTTSGRGGEGGETYQSTALYTQKHIPIPLSELIPNLQSTKNQYESMKMSKLKSKRKLFKAYDRQNKVQLEKKRDKAGKVVYNPITSIKREDLTDMLGLSEQEIHTLSNMTYDEAIQGRERLVDILNEAGIVDIDPIAISILPKWTSVTKLYGEKPVILGLERCEEFRTKFPIDDASIENCKLPNNKHDKAGGTRWQVPWGKHMLAERRWTNTAGHDFKVNKTNVMPIVLVRDPYTWMQSMCKHGYEARWPHKYGSLCPNLAKKKLLRNGTPDMIKLKIAYKPPAEFKSLAHYWGEWYKQYLEADYPRLIVRFEDIQFHAKELIETVCQCAGAVPRHDDAIFRYVVDSAKWGAAHKSSTNMISAMVKYGSDEQRFTGMSEADFLVANEVFTPEIMELFGYEMPPSYSDVK
;
A
#
# COMPACT_ATOMS: atom_id res chain seq x y z
N MET A 1 -35.84 -50.55 26.61
CA MET A 1 -36.39 -49.99 25.35
C MET A 1 -35.23 -49.85 24.37
N THR A 2 -34.89 -50.96 23.71
CA THR A 2 -35.14 -51.24 22.26
C THR A 2 -34.29 -50.35 21.34
N THR A 3 -33.11 -50.84 20.94
CA THR A 3 -32.77 -51.44 19.60
C THR A 3 -32.51 -50.37 18.53
N GLY A 4 -31.44 -50.38 17.72
CA GLY A 4 -30.52 -51.47 17.41
C GLY A 4 -29.30 -51.02 16.59
N ALA A 5 -28.38 -51.97 16.48
CA ALA A 5 -27.11 -51.91 15.76
C ALA A 5 -27.30 -52.15 14.26
N LEU A 6 -26.31 -51.73 13.44
CA LEU A 6 -25.94 -52.44 12.22
C LEU A 6 -24.43 -52.35 12.00
N ARG A 7 -23.80 -53.51 12.18
CA ARG A 7 -22.43 -53.89 11.86
C ARG A 7 -22.49 -54.54 10.48
N HIS A 8 -21.56 -54.24 9.57
CA HIS A 8 -21.21 -55.15 8.48
C HIS A 8 -19.70 -55.29 8.38
N ARG A 9 -19.25 -56.55 8.29
CA ARG A 9 -17.88 -57.02 8.14
C ARG A 9 -17.86 -58.04 6.99
N ASN A 10 -16.73 -58.05 6.27
CA ASN A 10 -16.12 -59.13 5.48
C ASN A 10 -16.84 -59.55 4.18
N GLU A 11 -16.22 -59.93 3.05
CA GLU A 11 -14.86 -60.10 2.44
C GLU A 11 -15.16 -60.72 1.02
N PRO A 12 -14.24 -61.30 0.21
CA PRO A 12 -12.95 -60.87 -0.34
C PRO A 12 -12.85 -61.09 -1.88
N HIS A 13 -11.64 -60.94 -2.44
CA HIS A 13 -11.06 -61.51 -3.68
C HIS A 13 -10.56 -60.52 -4.73
N GLY A 14 -9.30 -60.72 -5.17
CA GLY A 14 -8.76 -60.13 -6.39
C GLY A 14 -7.24 -59.92 -6.38
N ALA A 15 -6.46 -61.01 -6.44
CA ALA A 15 -5.02 -61.00 -6.67
C ALA A 15 -4.66 -60.70 -8.15
N THR A 16 -3.35 -60.67 -8.44
CA THR A 16 -2.65 -60.54 -9.75
C THR A 16 -2.45 -59.10 -10.25
N SER A 17 -1.34 -58.70 -10.86
CA SER A 17 0.02 -59.22 -10.97
C SER A 17 0.83 -58.13 -11.70
N SER A 18 2.08 -57.89 -11.28
CA SER A 18 3.07 -57.18 -12.08
C SER A 18 3.35 -57.95 -13.38
N PRO A 19 3.83 -57.28 -14.44
CA PRO A 19 5.21 -57.59 -14.83
C PRO A 19 6.04 -56.39 -15.32
N SER A 20 7.34 -56.63 -15.21
CA SER A 20 8.47 -55.85 -15.63
C SER A 20 8.75 -55.90 -17.15
N SER A 21 9.51 -54.89 -17.58
CA SER A 21 10.64 -54.96 -18.53
C SER A 21 10.41 -54.92 -20.06
N SER A 22 11.04 -53.89 -20.63
CA SER A 22 11.93 -53.92 -21.81
C SER A 22 11.37 -54.08 -23.23
N LYS A 23 11.72 -53.10 -24.08
CA LYS A 23 12.24 -53.20 -25.47
C LYS A 23 12.30 -51.77 -26.03
N LYS A 24 13.48 -51.14 -26.17
CA LYS A 24 14.38 -51.18 -27.33
C LYS A 24 13.65 -51.30 -28.68
N THR A 25 13.58 -50.17 -29.38
CA THR A 25 13.45 -50.12 -30.85
C THR A 25 14.33 -49.00 -31.40
N THR A 26 15.23 -49.43 -32.27
CA THR A 26 16.12 -48.67 -33.14
C THR A 26 15.43 -48.26 -34.45
N SER A 27 16.08 -47.34 -35.19
CA SER A 27 15.84 -46.91 -36.58
C SER A 27 14.96 -45.66 -36.68
N SER A 28 15.31 -44.59 -37.42
CA SER A 28 16.06 -44.52 -38.66
C SER A 28 16.75 -43.16 -38.88
N LYS A 29 17.79 -43.24 -39.72
CA LYS A 29 18.58 -42.18 -40.35
C LYS A 29 17.72 -41.10 -41.02
N LEU A 30 18.15 -39.83 -40.92
CA LEU A 30 18.22 -38.94 -42.08
C LEU A 30 19.37 -37.92 -41.93
N ARG A 31 20.21 -37.92 -42.96
CA ARG A 31 21.36 -37.04 -43.23
C ARG A 31 20.91 -35.58 -43.27
N ASN A 32 21.75 -34.67 -42.76
CA ASN A 32 22.17 -33.55 -43.61
C ASN A 32 23.60 -33.09 -43.33
N LYS A 33 24.32 -32.82 -44.43
CA LYS A 33 25.74 -32.47 -44.52
C LYS A 33 25.94 -30.97 -44.30
N ASN A 34 27.07 -30.59 -43.71
CA ASN A 34 28.00 -29.52 -44.15
C ASN A 34 29.13 -29.43 -43.11
N LYS A 35 30.31 -30.01 -43.35
CA LYS A 35 31.43 -29.51 -44.16
C LYS A 35 32.06 -28.24 -43.56
N PHE A 36 33.07 -28.40 -42.70
CA PHE A 36 34.24 -27.50 -42.65
C PHE A 36 35.47 -28.26 -42.13
N SER A 37 36.60 -27.87 -42.69
CA SER A 37 37.87 -28.58 -42.85
C SER A 37 38.73 -28.70 -41.60
N ASN A 38 39.40 -29.84 -41.48
CA ASN A 38 40.60 -30.03 -40.66
C ASN A 38 41.80 -29.33 -41.29
N THR A 39 42.54 -28.56 -40.50
CA THR A 39 43.98 -28.36 -40.67
C THR A 39 44.65 -28.63 -39.32
N SER A 40 45.49 -29.65 -39.32
CA SER A 40 46.34 -30.09 -38.24
C SER A 40 47.57 -29.20 -38.12
N THR A 41 47.85 -28.68 -36.93
CA THR A 41 49.21 -28.31 -36.51
C THR A 41 49.44 -28.75 -35.07
N SER A 42 50.36 -29.70 -34.93
CA SER A 42 51.01 -30.08 -33.68
C SER A 42 52.07 -29.03 -33.30
N SER A 43 52.14 -28.62 -32.03
CA SER A 43 53.37 -28.52 -31.21
C SER A 43 53.27 -27.50 -30.06
N SER A 44 53.98 -27.82 -28.98
CA SER A 44 54.37 -26.96 -27.84
C SER A 44 53.40 -26.78 -26.66
N ASN A 45 53.12 -27.87 -25.95
CA ASN A 45 52.76 -27.80 -24.53
C ASN A 45 54.02 -27.56 -23.68
N ARG A 46 54.38 -26.30 -23.44
CA ARG A 46 55.27 -25.88 -22.32
C ARG A 46 55.34 -24.33 -22.26
N SER A 47 54.43 -23.70 -21.50
CA SER A 47 54.65 -22.41 -20.80
C SER A 47 53.41 -21.80 -20.10
N ASN A 48 52.22 -22.40 -20.20
CA ASN A 48 50.98 -21.77 -19.68
C ASN A 48 50.87 -21.67 -18.14
N GLY A 49 51.75 -22.31 -17.37
CA GLY A 49 51.74 -22.21 -15.90
C GLY A 49 52.12 -20.84 -15.37
N SER A 50 53.03 -20.12 -16.06
CA SER A 50 53.51 -18.80 -15.61
C SER A 50 52.43 -17.72 -15.77
N LEU A 51 51.68 -17.78 -16.87
CA LEU A 51 50.62 -16.81 -17.16
C LEU A 51 49.44 -16.95 -16.19
N LEU A 52 49.05 -18.18 -15.86
CA LEU A 52 47.97 -18.41 -14.90
C LEU A 52 48.36 -17.93 -13.48
N PHE A 53 49.61 -18.13 -13.08
CA PHE A 53 50.12 -17.67 -11.80
C PHE A 53 50.15 -16.13 -11.69
N ALA A 54 50.56 -15.45 -12.77
CA ALA A 54 50.51 -13.99 -12.85
C ALA A 54 49.08 -13.44 -12.77
N ILE A 55 48.11 -14.09 -13.43
CA ILE A 55 46.70 -13.69 -13.38
C ILE A 55 46.14 -13.83 -11.96
N VAL A 56 46.46 -14.93 -11.25
CA VAL A 56 46.01 -15.13 -9.86
C VAL A 56 46.61 -14.08 -8.93
N ILE A 57 47.90 -13.75 -9.08
CA ILE A 57 48.55 -12.68 -8.30
C ILE A 57 47.87 -11.33 -8.54
N CYS A 58 47.57 -10.98 -9.80
CA CYS A 58 46.88 -9.74 -10.14
C CYS A 58 45.48 -9.65 -9.52
N ILE A 59 44.73 -10.76 -9.49
CA ILE A 59 43.40 -10.81 -8.86
C ILE A 59 43.51 -10.63 -7.34
N VAL A 60 44.46 -11.31 -6.69
CA VAL A 60 44.66 -11.20 -5.23
C VAL A 60 45.10 -9.79 -4.83
N LEU A 61 46.04 -9.18 -5.57
CA LEU A 61 46.47 -7.80 -5.33
C LEU A 61 45.33 -6.79 -5.55
N SER A 62 44.47 -7.00 -6.55
CA SER A 62 43.30 -6.15 -6.79
C SER A 62 42.30 -6.24 -5.63
N LEU A 63 42.04 -7.44 -5.11
CA LEU A 63 41.17 -7.63 -3.96
C LEU A 63 41.75 -7.02 -2.68
N LEU A 64 43.06 -7.11 -2.47
CA LEU A 64 43.74 -6.45 -1.34
C LEU A 64 43.67 -4.93 -1.42
N LEU A 65 43.83 -4.35 -2.62
CA LEU A 65 43.67 -2.90 -2.82
C LEU A 65 42.24 -2.44 -2.55
N ILE A 66 41.23 -3.20 -3.01
CA ILE A 66 39.82 -2.91 -2.70
C ILE A 66 39.58 -2.98 -1.19
N TYR A 67 40.09 -4.01 -0.52
CA TYR A 67 39.97 -4.14 0.94
C TYR A 67 40.62 -2.95 1.67
N PHE A 68 41.83 -2.55 1.26
CA PHE A 68 42.53 -1.40 1.85
C PHE A 68 41.77 -0.09 1.62
N PHE A 69 41.20 0.10 0.43
CA PHE A 69 40.41 1.29 0.12
C PHE A 69 39.13 1.38 0.96
N VAL A 70 38.44 0.24 1.16
CA VAL A 70 37.28 0.15 2.04
C VAL A 70 37.67 0.42 3.50
N ALA A 71 38.75 -0.18 3.99
CA ALA A 71 39.25 0.04 5.35
C ALA A 71 39.63 1.52 5.60
N LEU A 72 40.33 2.16 4.65
CA LEU A 72 40.66 3.59 4.73
C LEU A 72 39.42 4.48 4.70
N SER A 73 38.38 4.09 3.95
CA SER A 73 37.11 4.81 3.92
C SER A 73 36.40 4.76 5.28
N PHE A 74 36.42 3.61 5.96
CA PHE A 74 35.88 3.48 7.33
C PHE A 74 36.65 4.30 8.37
N VAL A 75 37.98 4.39 8.26
CA VAL A 75 38.80 5.22 9.17
C VAL A 75 38.52 6.71 8.97
N LYS A 76 38.30 7.14 7.72
CA LYS A 76 37.98 8.54 7.40
C LYS A 76 36.61 8.97 7.97
N ASP A 77 35.61 8.09 7.90
CA ASP A 77 34.28 8.37 8.46
C ASP A 77 34.29 8.41 10.00
N ASN A 78 35.12 7.59 10.65
CA ASN A 78 35.24 7.61 12.10
C ASN A 78 35.91 8.90 12.64
N ASN A 79 36.89 9.44 11.91
CA ASN A 79 37.55 10.69 12.30
C ASN A 79 36.65 11.93 12.11
N ASN A 80 35.78 11.94 11.09
CA ASN A 80 34.83 13.04 10.89
C ASN A 80 33.72 13.05 11.96
N ASN A 81 33.32 11.89 12.48
CA ASN A 81 32.33 11.82 13.56
C ASN A 81 32.86 12.30 14.92
N ASN A 82 34.15 12.13 15.20
CA ASN A 82 34.76 12.63 16.44
C ASN A 82 34.99 14.15 16.44
N SER A 83 35.30 14.76 15.30
CA SER A 83 35.47 16.22 15.20
C SER A 83 34.15 16.99 15.38
N ASN A 84 33.03 16.42 14.90
CA ASN A 84 31.71 17.04 15.02
C ASN A 84 31.13 17.00 16.45
N ASN A 85 31.51 16.01 17.27
CA ASN A 85 31.07 15.94 18.66
C ASN A 85 31.86 16.89 19.58
N ALA A 86 33.14 17.14 19.32
CA ALA A 86 33.95 18.08 20.11
C ALA A 86 33.50 19.55 19.95
N ASN A 87 33.07 19.93 18.74
CA ASN A 87 32.56 21.29 18.47
C ASN A 87 31.14 21.51 19.01
N LYS A 88 30.34 20.45 19.15
CA LYS A 88 28.98 20.54 19.70
C LYS A 88 28.98 20.78 21.22
N ILE A 89 29.94 20.18 21.95
CA ILE A 89 30.06 20.34 23.41
C ILE A 89 30.61 21.73 23.78
N LYS A 90 31.51 22.32 22.99
CA LYS A 90 32.01 23.69 23.22
C LYS A 90 30.95 24.77 22.98
N ASN A 91 30.04 24.56 22.03
CA ASN A 91 28.97 25.54 21.75
C ASN A 91 27.83 25.50 22.79
N ASP A 92 27.58 24.37 23.45
CA ASP A 92 26.56 24.28 24.51
C ASP A 92 27.05 24.81 25.87
N GLN A 93 28.36 24.82 26.14
CA GLN A 93 28.91 25.43 27.36
C GLN A 93 29.09 26.96 27.25
N LEU A 94 29.34 27.50 26.05
CA LEU A 94 29.49 28.95 25.87
C LEU A 94 28.14 29.72 25.88
N ARG A 95 27.01 29.00 25.89
CA ARG A 95 25.66 29.59 25.86
C ARG A 95 24.97 29.71 27.23
N ARG A 96 25.65 29.33 28.33
CA ARG A 96 25.10 29.37 29.70
C ARG A 96 25.66 30.46 30.61
N THR A 97 26.54 31.32 30.14
CA THR A 97 27.11 32.41 30.97
C THR A 97 27.16 33.73 30.21
N THR A 98 25.99 34.32 29.95
CA THR A 98 25.82 35.78 29.80
C THR A 98 24.33 36.11 29.73
N THR A 99 23.73 36.43 30.88
CA THR A 99 22.46 37.18 30.91
C THR A 99 22.53 38.16 32.08
N SER A 100 23.13 39.31 31.80
CA SER A 100 23.02 40.52 32.60
C SER A 100 23.27 41.71 31.66
N GLY A 101 22.21 42.47 31.40
CA GLY A 101 22.35 43.88 31.03
C GLY A 101 21.83 44.30 29.66
N ARG A 102 20.82 45.18 29.72
CA ARG A 102 20.51 46.29 28.80
C ARG A 102 19.94 45.99 27.39
N GLY A 103 18.64 46.27 27.28
CA GLY A 103 18.11 47.38 26.48
C GLY A 103 18.43 47.36 24.99
N GLY A 104 17.47 46.91 24.19
CA GLY A 104 17.45 47.08 22.74
C GLY A 104 16.10 46.64 22.18
N GLU A 105 15.27 47.61 21.84
CA GLU A 105 14.05 47.44 21.06
C GLU A 105 14.37 46.87 19.67
N GLY A 106 13.48 46.02 19.14
CA GLY A 106 13.51 45.57 17.75
C GLY A 106 13.96 44.13 17.54
N GLY A 107 13.15 43.16 17.97
CA GLY A 107 13.32 41.77 17.60
C GLY A 107 11.99 41.04 17.67
N GLU A 108 11.47 40.65 16.51
CA GLU A 108 10.30 39.76 16.40
C GLU A 108 10.51 38.53 17.28
N THR A 109 9.76 38.51 18.37
CA THR A 109 9.78 37.44 19.34
C THR A 109 9.09 36.25 18.68
N TYR A 110 9.88 35.27 18.25
CA TYR A 110 9.37 33.91 18.07
C TYR A 110 8.84 33.46 19.43
N GLN A 111 7.54 33.66 19.66
CA GLN A 111 6.84 33.20 20.84
C GLN A 111 7.16 31.72 20.99
N SER A 112 7.85 31.37 22.07
CA SER A 112 7.97 29.98 22.50
C SER A 112 6.55 29.46 22.71
N THR A 113 6.07 28.65 21.78
CA THR A 113 4.83 27.91 21.87
C THR A 113 4.87 27.12 23.17
N ALA A 114 4.09 27.57 24.16
CA ALA A 114 3.78 26.78 25.33
C ALA A 114 3.38 25.39 24.83
N LEU A 115 4.08 24.36 25.29
CA LEU A 115 3.75 22.96 25.02
C LEU A 115 2.32 22.74 25.52
N TYR A 116 1.36 22.87 24.60
CA TYR A 116 -0.04 22.57 24.81
C TYR A 116 -0.14 21.05 24.92
N THR A 117 0.23 20.53 26.10
CA THR A 117 0.00 19.14 26.47
C THR A 117 -1.48 19.07 26.85
N GLN A 118 -2.35 19.18 25.85
CA GLN A 118 -3.75 18.85 26.01
C GLN A 118 -3.76 17.39 26.47
N LYS A 119 -4.14 17.17 27.72
CA LYS A 119 -4.35 15.85 28.28
C LYS A 119 -5.58 15.31 27.58
N HIS A 120 -5.36 14.71 26.41
CA HIS A 120 -6.41 14.12 25.60
C HIS A 120 -7.03 13.01 26.45
N ILE A 121 -8.28 13.22 26.89
CA ILE A 121 -9.04 12.21 27.60
C ILE A 121 -9.63 11.34 26.50
N PRO A 122 -9.20 10.07 26.37
CA PRO A 122 -9.70 9.19 25.32
C PRO A 122 -11.22 9.09 25.45
N ILE A 123 -11.94 9.40 24.37
CA ILE A 123 -13.39 9.26 24.34
C ILE A 123 -13.65 7.79 23.99
N PRO A 124 -14.47 7.05 24.76
CA PRO A 124 -14.84 5.70 24.38
C PRO A 124 -15.37 5.70 22.95
N LEU A 125 -14.90 4.78 22.12
CA LEU A 125 -15.25 4.78 20.70
C LEU A 125 -16.76 4.61 20.47
N SER A 126 -17.43 3.92 21.40
CA SER A 126 -18.89 3.81 21.49
C SER A 126 -19.62 5.15 21.60
N GLU A 127 -18.98 6.20 22.14
CA GLU A 127 -19.54 7.56 22.23
C GLU A 127 -19.25 8.38 20.97
N LEU A 128 -18.12 8.11 20.31
CA LEU A 128 -17.71 8.83 19.11
C LEU A 128 -18.49 8.39 17.87
N ILE A 129 -18.77 7.09 17.76
CA ILE A 129 -19.42 6.50 16.58
C ILE A 129 -20.81 7.09 16.31
N PRO A 130 -21.74 7.21 17.29
CA PRO A 130 -23.05 7.80 17.04
C PRO A 130 -22.97 9.24 16.51
N ASN A 131 -22.02 10.04 17.02
CA ASN A 131 -21.81 11.40 16.55
C ASN A 131 -21.33 11.44 15.10
N LEU A 132 -20.38 10.56 14.73
CA LEU A 132 -19.88 10.44 13.36
C LEU A 132 -20.97 9.94 12.40
N GLN A 133 -21.77 8.94 12.81
CA GLN A 133 -22.87 8.41 12.00
C GLN A 133 -23.99 9.43 11.78
N SER A 134 -24.41 10.14 12.83
CA SER A 134 -25.41 11.22 12.76
C SER A 134 -24.96 12.31 11.77
N THR A 135 -23.70 12.69 11.89
CA THR A 135 -23.07 13.70 11.05
C THR A 135 -22.95 13.27 9.58
N LYS A 136 -22.59 12.00 9.34
CA LYS A 136 -22.57 11.39 8.00
C LYS A 136 -23.95 11.49 7.33
N ASN A 137 -25.02 11.16 8.07
CA ASN A 137 -26.38 11.23 7.56
C ASN A 137 -26.81 12.68 7.24
N GLN A 138 -26.41 13.64 8.07
CA GLN A 138 -26.67 15.06 7.83
C GLN A 138 -25.97 15.55 6.55
N TYR A 139 -24.71 15.17 6.33
CA TYR A 139 -23.97 15.57 5.12
C TYR A 139 -24.59 15.01 3.83
N GLU A 140 -24.98 13.72 3.80
CA GLU A 140 -25.64 13.12 2.64
C GLU A 140 -26.92 13.87 2.26
N SER A 141 -27.71 14.31 3.25
CA SER A 141 -28.92 15.10 3.01
C SER A 141 -28.64 16.46 2.35
N MET A 142 -27.57 17.14 2.77
CA MET A 142 -27.15 18.43 2.21
C MET A 142 -26.60 18.30 0.79
N LYS A 143 -25.87 17.22 0.49
CA LYS A 143 -25.28 16.96 -0.84
C LYS A 143 -26.39 16.77 -1.89
N MET A 144 -27.46 16.03 -1.56
CA MET A 144 -28.54 15.70 -2.49
C MET A 144 -29.39 16.91 -2.91
N SER A 145 -29.57 17.90 -2.04
CA SER A 145 -30.31 19.13 -2.40
C SER A 145 -29.52 20.04 -3.34
N LYS A 146 -28.19 20.15 -3.15
CA LYS A 146 -27.31 20.99 -3.98
C LYS A 146 -26.87 20.33 -5.30
N LEU A 147 -26.77 18.99 -5.37
CA LEU A 147 -26.39 18.27 -6.60
C LEU A 147 -27.53 18.22 -7.63
N LYS A 148 -28.80 18.12 -7.20
CA LYS A 148 -29.94 18.07 -8.12
C LYS A 148 -30.05 19.32 -9.01
N SER A 149 -29.62 20.49 -8.54
CA SER A 149 -29.65 21.73 -9.35
C SER A 149 -28.49 21.87 -10.34
N LYS A 150 -27.42 21.05 -10.23
CA LYS A 150 -26.19 21.18 -11.05
C LYS A 150 -25.96 20.07 -12.07
N ARG A 151 -26.86 19.09 -12.22
CA ARG A 151 -26.72 18.01 -13.22
C ARG A 151 -26.61 18.46 -14.68
N LYS A 152 -26.89 19.74 -15.00
CA LYS A 152 -26.69 20.33 -16.34
C LYS A 152 -25.25 20.85 -16.60
N LEU A 153 -24.31 20.73 -15.66
CA LEU A 153 -22.94 21.26 -15.79
C LEU A 153 -21.89 20.26 -16.29
N PHE A 154 -22.27 19.01 -16.55
CA PHE A 154 -21.34 18.00 -17.06
C PHE A 154 -21.38 17.99 -18.59
N LYS A 155 -20.41 18.65 -19.23
CA LYS A 155 -20.12 18.39 -20.64
C LYS A 155 -19.73 16.91 -20.79
N ALA A 156 -20.15 16.29 -21.89
CA ALA A 156 -19.72 14.95 -22.25
C ALA A 156 -18.18 14.89 -22.26
N TYR A 157 -17.66 13.82 -21.67
CA TYR A 157 -16.23 13.51 -21.63
C TYR A 157 -15.63 13.55 -23.04
N ASP A 158 -14.66 14.44 -23.27
CA ASP A 158 -13.92 14.48 -24.54
C ASP A 158 -12.95 13.29 -24.57
N ARG A 159 -13.06 12.45 -25.61
CA ARG A 159 -12.28 11.21 -25.80
C ARG A 159 -10.80 11.48 -26.11
N GLN A 160 -10.35 12.72 -26.28
CA GLN A 160 -8.98 13.05 -26.74
C GLN A 160 -7.93 13.21 -25.62
N ASN A 161 -8.11 12.55 -24.47
CA ASN A 161 -7.29 12.75 -23.27
C ASN A 161 -5.91 12.06 -23.34
N LYS A 162 -4.90 12.79 -23.82
CA LYS A 162 -3.53 12.27 -24.06
C LYS A 162 -2.62 12.15 -22.82
N VAL A 163 -2.93 12.80 -21.70
CA VAL A 163 -1.93 12.99 -20.62
C VAL A 163 -1.61 11.71 -19.83
N GLN A 164 -2.57 10.78 -19.69
CA GLN A 164 -2.30 9.46 -19.08
C GLN A 164 -1.52 8.53 -20.04
N LEU A 165 -1.45 8.89 -21.33
CA LEU A 165 -0.79 8.13 -22.39
C LEU A 165 0.64 8.64 -22.67
N GLU A 166 1.14 9.60 -21.90
CA GLU A 166 2.48 10.13 -22.10
C GLU A 166 3.52 9.22 -21.44
N LYS A 167 4.47 8.77 -22.27
CA LYS A 167 5.66 8.04 -21.80
C LYS A 167 6.44 8.93 -20.84
N LYS A 168 6.66 8.46 -19.60
CA LYS A 168 7.58 9.19 -18.70
C LYS A 168 9.00 8.93 -19.14
N ARG A 169 9.76 10.01 -19.22
CA ARG A 169 11.17 10.00 -19.57
C ARG A 169 12.00 10.44 -18.37
N ASP A 170 13.16 9.84 -18.19
CA ASP A 170 14.12 10.34 -17.20
C ASP A 170 14.76 11.67 -17.67
N LYS A 171 15.66 12.21 -16.85
CA LYS A 171 16.40 13.44 -17.18
C LYS A 171 17.24 13.32 -18.46
N ALA A 172 17.55 12.11 -18.92
CA ALA A 172 18.27 11.84 -20.16
C ALA A 172 17.32 11.64 -21.35
N GLY A 173 16.01 11.82 -21.17
CA GLY A 173 15.01 11.62 -22.22
C GLY A 173 14.70 10.15 -22.52
N LYS A 174 15.32 9.20 -21.80
CA LYS A 174 15.04 7.77 -21.98
C LYS A 174 13.67 7.46 -21.40
N VAL A 175 12.85 6.75 -22.17
CA VAL A 175 11.56 6.25 -21.69
C VAL A 175 11.82 5.29 -20.55
N VAL A 176 11.45 5.71 -19.34
CA VAL A 176 11.50 4.86 -18.14
C VAL A 176 10.15 4.20 -17.87
N TYR A 177 9.14 4.58 -18.64
CA TYR A 177 7.76 4.16 -18.42
C TYR A 177 6.94 4.26 -19.70
N ASN A 178 6.25 3.17 -20.03
CA ASN A 178 5.21 3.16 -21.04
C ASN A 178 3.86 3.04 -20.33
N PRO A 179 2.87 3.88 -20.65
CA PRO A 179 1.53 3.74 -20.10
C PRO A 179 0.89 2.43 -20.54
N ILE A 180 0.16 1.78 -19.63
CA ILE A 180 -0.68 0.64 -19.95
C ILE A 180 -1.94 1.17 -20.61
N THR A 181 -2.15 0.81 -21.88
CA THR A 181 -3.31 1.25 -22.70
C THR A 181 -4.14 0.07 -23.18
N SER A 182 -3.56 -1.12 -23.09
CA SER A 182 -4.20 -2.40 -23.34
C SER A 182 -3.73 -3.40 -22.30
N ILE A 183 -4.56 -4.42 -22.04
CA ILE A 183 -4.22 -5.55 -21.18
C ILE A 183 -4.36 -6.79 -22.03
N LYS A 184 -3.26 -7.49 -22.25
CA LYS A 184 -3.24 -8.72 -23.02
C LYS A 184 -3.18 -9.92 -22.12
N ARG A 185 -3.52 -11.07 -22.69
CA ARG A 185 -3.41 -12.38 -22.05
C ARG A 185 -2.03 -12.61 -21.41
N GLU A 186 -0.95 -12.19 -22.08
CA GLU A 186 0.41 -12.41 -21.61
C GLU A 186 0.73 -11.62 -20.34
N ASP A 187 0.05 -10.49 -20.11
CA ASP A 187 0.26 -9.65 -18.93
C ASP A 187 -0.32 -10.31 -17.66
N LEU A 188 -1.27 -11.24 -17.81
CA LEU A 188 -2.00 -11.86 -16.69
C LEU A 188 -1.13 -12.80 -15.85
N THR A 189 -0.25 -13.57 -16.49
CA THR A 189 0.67 -14.48 -15.80
C THR A 189 1.58 -13.71 -14.85
N ASP A 190 2.17 -12.61 -15.33
CA ASP A 190 3.08 -11.77 -14.53
C ASP A 190 2.33 -10.98 -13.44
N MET A 191 1.11 -10.52 -13.74
CA MET A 191 0.34 -9.68 -12.83
C MET A 191 -0.32 -10.44 -11.69
N LEU A 192 -0.80 -11.65 -11.95
CA LEU A 192 -1.71 -12.38 -11.06
C LEU A 192 -1.16 -13.74 -10.64
N GLY A 193 -0.09 -14.22 -11.27
CA GLY A 193 0.47 -15.54 -11.01
C GLY A 193 -0.45 -16.68 -11.44
N LEU A 194 -1.34 -16.43 -12.42
CA LEU A 194 -2.17 -17.47 -13.02
C LEU A 194 -1.30 -18.42 -13.84
N SER A 195 -1.61 -19.71 -13.77
CA SER A 195 -0.98 -20.73 -14.60
C SER A 195 -1.50 -20.69 -16.04
N GLU A 196 -0.68 -21.12 -17.01
CA GLU A 196 -1.10 -21.23 -18.41
C GLU A 196 -2.34 -22.12 -18.60
N GLN A 197 -2.50 -23.14 -17.75
CA GLN A 197 -3.67 -24.00 -17.76
C GLN A 197 -4.94 -23.23 -17.36
N GLU A 198 -4.89 -22.43 -16.29
CA GLU A 198 -6.03 -21.58 -15.88
C GLU A 198 -6.40 -20.60 -16.99
N ILE A 199 -5.41 -19.95 -17.59
CA ILE A 199 -5.63 -19.02 -18.70
C ILE A 199 -6.25 -19.76 -19.91
N HIS A 200 -5.81 -20.99 -20.22
CA HIS A 200 -6.41 -21.80 -21.29
C HIS A 200 -7.86 -22.20 -20.99
N THR A 201 -8.23 -22.47 -19.74
CA THR A 201 -9.64 -22.74 -19.42
C THR A 201 -10.55 -21.53 -19.63
N LEU A 202 -10.00 -20.32 -19.52
CA LEU A 202 -10.73 -19.07 -19.72
C LEU A 202 -10.79 -18.61 -21.18
N SER A 203 -10.00 -19.20 -22.09
CA SER A 203 -9.82 -18.65 -23.45
C SER A 203 -10.98 -18.85 -24.41
N ASN A 204 -12.02 -19.58 -24.03
CA ASN A 204 -13.24 -19.75 -24.83
C ASN A 204 -14.32 -18.70 -24.52
N MET A 205 -14.07 -17.78 -23.58
CA MET A 205 -15.04 -16.78 -23.18
C MET A 205 -15.11 -15.63 -24.19
N THR A 206 -16.33 -15.29 -24.62
CA THR A 206 -16.57 -14.11 -25.45
C THR A 206 -16.48 -12.82 -24.63
N TYR A 207 -16.31 -11.67 -25.29
CA TYR A 207 -16.28 -10.37 -24.61
C TYR A 207 -17.59 -10.08 -23.84
N ASP A 208 -18.74 -10.39 -24.45
CA ASP A 208 -20.06 -10.15 -23.85
C ASP A 208 -20.31 -11.03 -22.61
N GLU A 209 -19.82 -12.27 -22.62
CA GLU A 209 -19.86 -13.15 -21.44
C GLU A 209 -18.92 -12.65 -20.34
N ALA A 210 -17.72 -12.18 -20.70
CA ALA A 210 -16.74 -11.69 -19.75
C ALA A 210 -17.23 -10.42 -19.04
N ILE A 211 -17.83 -9.48 -19.77
CA ILE A 211 -18.27 -8.20 -19.23
C ILE A 211 -19.50 -8.31 -18.32
N GLN A 212 -20.28 -9.38 -18.43
CA GLN A 212 -21.53 -9.54 -17.69
C GLN A 212 -21.32 -9.46 -16.16
N GLY A 213 -21.90 -8.43 -15.54
CA GLY A 213 -21.76 -8.13 -14.11
C GLY A 213 -20.44 -7.45 -13.73
N ARG A 214 -19.62 -7.04 -14.70
CA ARG A 214 -18.31 -6.35 -14.55
C ARG A 214 -18.26 -5.03 -15.33
N GLU A 215 -19.38 -4.62 -15.89
CA GLU A 215 -19.52 -3.43 -16.74
C GLU A 215 -18.92 -2.20 -16.05
N ARG A 216 -19.23 -2.01 -14.76
CA ARG A 216 -18.72 -0.86 -14.00
C ARG A 216 -17.19 -0.87 -13.84
N LEU A 217 -16.56 -2.03 -13.68
CA LEU A 217 -15.10 -2.10 -13.57
C LEU A 217 -14.43 -1.82 -14.91
N VAL A 218 -15.01 -2.35 -16.00
CA VAL A 218 -14.55 -2.05 -17.37
C VAL A 218 -14.72 -0.56 -17.68
N ASP A 219 -15.80 0.08 -17.24
CA ASP A 219 -15.99 1.53 -17.37
C ASP A 219 -14.87 2.31 -16.66
N ILE A 220 -14.49 1.91 -15.44
CA ILE A 220 -13.40 2.57 -14.70
C ILE A 220 -12.07 2.39 -15.44
N LEU A 221 -11.79 1.21 -16.00
CA LEU A 221 -10.57 0.97 -16.79
C LEU A 221 -10.55 1.79 -18.09
N ASN A 222 -11.70 1.91 -18.76
CA ASN A 222 -11.87 2.76 -19.94
C ASN A 222 -11.67 4.26 -19.59
N GLU A 223 -12.23 4.72 -18.47
CA GLU A 223 -12.00 6.08 -17.94
C GLU A 223 -10.52 6.31 -17.61
N ALA A 224 -9.80 5.26 -17.20
CA ALA A 224 -8.37 5.26 -16.97
C ALA A 224 -7.51 5.14 -18.25
N GLY A 225 -8.14 5.11 -19.42
CA GLY A 225 -7.45 5.06 -20.72
C GLY A 225 -7.02 3.65 -21.17
N ILE A 226 -7.48 2.61 -20.49
CA ILE A 226 -7.29 1.21 -20.90
C ILE A 226 -8.49 0.78 -21.72
N VAL A 227 -8.38 0.85 -23.04
CA VAL A 227 -9.51 0.69 -23.97
C VAL A 227 -9.56 -0.68 -24.65
N ASP A 228 -8.43 -1.38 -24.69
CA ASP A 228 -8.29 -2.69 -25.33
C ASP A 228 -7.97 -3.73 -24.26
N ILE A 229 -9.03 -4.38 -23.74
CA ILE A 229 -8.95 -5.31 -22.62
C ILE A 229 -9.34 -6.70 -23.12
N ASP A 230 -8.41 -7.65 -23.00
CA ASP A 230 -8.66 -9.05 -23.34
C ASP A 230 -9.84 -9.62 -22.52
N PRO A 231 -10.78 -10.39 -23.12
CA PRO A 231 -11.89 -10.99 -22.38
C PRO A 231 -11.46 -11.83 -21.18
N ILE A 232 -10.30 -12.51 -21.25
CA ILE A 232 -9.75 -13.26 -20.11
C ILE A 232 -9.40 -12.30 -18.98
N ALA A 233 -8.81 -11.14 -19.27
CA ALA A 233 -8.50 -10.10 -18.29
C ALA A 233 -9.75 -9.47 -17.66
N ILE A 234 -10.87 -9.44 -18.38
CA ILE A 234 -12.16 -9.03 -17.81
C ILE A 234 -12.70 -10.13 -16.90
N SER A 235 -12.62 -11.39 -17.32
CA SER A 235 -13.22 -12.53 -16.61
C SER A 235 -12.71 -12.72 -15.17
N ILE A 236 -11.44 -12.35 -14.93
CA ILE A 236 -10.77 -12.40 -13.63
C ILE A 236 -11.13 -11.22 -12.72
N LEU A 237 -11.69 -10.14 -13.25
CA LEU A 237 -12.16 -9.04 -12.42
C LEU A 237 -13.34 -9.55 -11.58
N PRO A 238 -13.49 -9.07 -10.35
CA PRO A 238 -14.64 -9.43 -9.53
C PRO A 238 -15.91 -8.88 -10.17
N LYS A 239 -17.05 -9.52 -9.90
CA LYS A 239 -18.34 -8.92 -10.26
C LYS A 239 -18.55 -7.65 -9.44
N TRP A 240 -19.19 -6.65 -10.02
CA TRP A 240 -19.54 -5.41 -9.33
C TRP A 240 -20.37 -5.68 -8.08
N THR A 241 -21.28 -6.66 -8.13
CA THR A 241 -22.07 -7.09 -6.97
C THR A 241 -21.21 -7.62 -5.82
N SER A 242 -20.07 -8.25 -6.10
CA SER A 242 -19.12 -8.67 -5.06
C SER A 242 -18.43 -7.46 -4.43
N VAL A 243 -18.01 -6.49 -5.25
CA VAL A 243 -17.41 -5.24 -4.78
C VAL A 243 -18.37 -4.47 -3.89
N THR A 244 -19.63 -4.30 -4.31
CA THR A 244 -20.61 -3.51 -3.57
C THR A 244 -21.20 -4.24 -2.38
N LYS A 245 -21.18 -5.57 -2.36
CA LYS A 245 -21.39 -6.33 -1.13
C LYS A 245 -20.32 -5.98 -0.08
N LEU A 246 -19.04 -6.01 -0.47
CA LEU A 246 -17.93 -5.80 0.47
C LEU A 246 -17.79 -4.35 0.94
N TYR A 247 -18.00 -3.39 0.04
CA TYR A 247 -17.70 -1.98 0.30
C TYR A 247 -18.88 -1.03 0.13
N GLY A 248 -20.04 -1.50 -0.34
CA GLY A 248 -21.19 -0.65 -0.66
C GLY A 248 -21.10 0.04 -2.02
N GLU A 249 -22.16 0.74 -2.39
CA GLU A 249 -22.30 1.43 -3.69
C GLU A 249 -21.64 2.82 -3.74
N LYS A 250 -21.19 3.34 -2.59
CA LYS A 250 -20.68 4.71 -2.41
C LYS A 250 -19.40 4.72 -1.59
N PRO A 251 -18.53 5.73 -1.79
CA PRO A 251 -17.35 5.87 -0.97
C PRO A 251 -17.69 6.22 0.49
N VAL A 252 -16.88 5.71 1.42
CA VAL A 252 -16.93 6.06 2.84
C VAL A 252 -15.86 7.10 3.13
N ILE A 253 -16.31 8.30 3.51
CA ILE A 253 -15.46 9.45 3.85
C ILE A 253 -15.90 9.99 5.21
N LEU A 254 -15.03 9.90 6.20
CA LEU A 254 -15.25 10.43 7.54
C LEU A 254 -14.55 11.78 7.71
N GLY A 255 -15.07 12.64 8.59
CA GLY A 255 -14.50 13.96 8.87
C GLY A 255 -15.07 15.08 8.00
N LEU A 256 -16.11 14.82 7.19
CA LEU A 256 -16.70 15.80 6.28
C LEU A 256 -17.32 17.01 7.01
N GLU A 257 -17.69 16.84 8.28
CA GLU A 257 -18.14 17.93 9.15
C GLU A 257 -17.07 18.94 9.51
N ARG A 258 -15.80 18.52 9.48
CA ARG A 258 -14.65 19.37 9.79
C ARG A 258 -14.22 20.19 8.57
N CYS A 259 -14.84 20.00 7.41
CA CYS A 259 -14.49 20.71 6.18
C CYS A 259 -14.74 22.22 6.27
N GLU A 260 -15.83 22.65 6.93
CA GLU A 260 -16.09 24.09 7.09
C GLU A 260 -15.09 24.75 8.03
N GLU A 261 -14.74 24.09 9.15
CA GLU A 261 -13.65 24.53 10.01
C GLU A 261 -12.34 24.66 9.23
N PHE A 262 -12.02 23.69 8.38
CA PHE A 262 -10.83 23.77 7.53
C PHE A 262 -10.88 25.00 6.61
N ARG A 263 -11.96 25.15 5.83
CA ARG A 263 -12.08 26.27 4.88
C ARG A 263 -12.04 27.65 5.54
N THR A 264 -12.55 27.78 6.76
CA THR A 264 -12.62 29.06 7.49
C THR A 264 -11.33 29.39 8.21
N LYS A 265 -10.62 28.39 8.72
CA LYS A 265 -9.42 28.58 9.55
C LYS A 265 -8.15 28.81 8.72
N PHE A 266 -8.09 28.33 7.48
CA PHE A 266 -6.84 28.27 6.72
C PHE A 266 -6.82 29.21 5.51
N PRO A 267 -5.70 29.94 5.28
CA PRO A 267 -5.53 30.74 4.09
C PRO A 267 -5.63 29.87 2.83
N ILE A 268 -6.48 30.28 1.89
CA ILE A 268 -6.64 29.58 0.59
C ILE A 268 -5.31 29.45 -0.16
N ASP A 269 -4.39 30.40 0.04
CA ASP A 269 -3.08 30.43 -0.58
C ASP A 269 -2.16 29.29 -0.10
N ASP A 270 -2.40 28.76 1.11
CA ASP A 270 -1.66 27.63 1.68
C ASP A 270 -2.33 26.26 1.37
N ALA A 271 -3.61 26.27 0.99
CA ALA A 271 -4.37 25.07 0.72
C ALA A 271 -4.02 24.46 -0.65
N SER A 272 -4.10 23.13 -0.75
CA SER A 272 -3.72 22.43 -1.98
C SER A 272 -3.96 20.91 -1.95
N ILE A 273 -4.55 20.37 -3.03
CA ILE A 273 -4.88 18.93 -3.20
C ILE A 273 -4.70 18.52 -4.67
N GLU A 274 -4.09 17.36 -4.91
CA GLU A 274 -3.75 16.83 -6.23
C GLU A 274 -5.04 16.36 -6.90
N ASN A 275 -5.19 16.61 -8.21
CA ASN A 275 -6.47 16.56 -8.95
C ASN A 275 -7.51 17.62 -8.53
N CYS A 276 -7.21 18.50 -7.57
CA CYS A 276 -8.05 19.65 -7.25
C CYS A 276 -7.38 20.96 -7.71
N LYS A 277 -8.20 21.96 -7.97
CA LYS A 277 -7.82 23.34 -8.26
C LYS A 277 -8.52 24.24 -7.27
N LEU A 278 -7.76 25.09 -6.60
CA LEU A 278 -8.32 26.17 -5.78
C LEU A 278 -8.46 27.40 -6.67
N PRO A 279 -9.69 27.81 -7.05
CA PRO A 279 -9.87 28.87 -8.04
C PRO A 279 -9.20 30.20 -7.69
N ASN A 280 -8.99 30.46 -6.40
CA ASN A 280 -8.47 31.72 -5.88
C ASN A 280 -7.00 31.67 -5.43
N ASN A 281 -6.33 30.50 -5.47
CA ASN A 281 -4.94 30.37 -5.04
C ASN A 281 -3.98 30.75 -6.20
N LYS A 282 -3.34 31.92 -6.12
CA LYS A 282 -2.39 32.41 -7.13
C LYS A 282 -1.00 31.76 -7.03
N HIS A 283 -0.73 31.05 -5.93
CA HIS A 283 0.55 30.42 -5.62
C HIS A 283 0.61 28.93 -5.96
N ASP A 284 -0.41 28.40 -6.66
CA ASP A 284 -0.46 27.01 -7.09
C ASP A 284 0.53 26.69 -8.24
N LYS A 285 1.85 26.77 -7.97
CA LYS A 285 2.91 26.45 -8.93
C LYS A 285 3.26 24.95 -8.98
N ALA A 286 2.80 24.16 -8.02
CA ALA A 286 3.07 22.71 -7.94
C ALA A 286 1.93 21.91 -7.28
N GLY A 287 0.68 22.39 -7.32
CA GLY A 287 -0.48 21.65 -6.83
C GLY A 287 -0.62 21.58 -5.31
N GLY A 288 0.33 22.19 -4.58
CA GLY A 288 0.62 22.24 -3.13
C GLY A 288 0.37 20.98 -2.25
N THR A 289 -0.04 19.87 -2.85
CA THR A 289 -0.27 18.62 -2.16
C THR A 289 1.03 18.06 -1.67
N ARG A 290 1.06 17.73 -0.39
CA ARG A 290 2.24 17.10 0.20
C ARG A 290 2.15 15.59 0.05
N TRP A 291 3.26 15.00 -0.37
CA TRP A 291 3.44 13.55 -0.38
C TRP A 291 3.22 12.91 1.01
N GLN A 292 3.46 13.66 2.08
CA GLN A 292 3.19 13.23 3.44
C GLN A 292 2.83 14.42 4.33
N VAL A 293 2.20 14.13 5.46
CA VAL A 293 2.00 15.10 6.53
C VAL A 293 3.34 15.53 7.15
N PRO A 294 3.45 16.77 7.69
CA PRO A 294 4.70 17.27 8.27
C PRO A 294 5.24 16.47 9.44
N TRP A 295 4.41 15.66 10.09
CA TRP A 295 4.84 14.78 11.17
C TRP A 295 5.13 13.35 10.70
N GLY A 296 5.14 13.08 9.39
CA GLY A 296 5.46 11.77 8.81
C GLY A 296 4.23 10.87 8.59
N LYS A 297 4.16 10.24 7.42
CA LYS A 297 3.02 9.40 6.99
C LYS A 297 2.81 8.09 7.78
N HIS A 298 3.79 7.70 8.59
CA HIS A 298 3.74 6.50 9.43
C HIS A 298 3.75 6.86 10.92
N MET A 299 3.32 8.08 11.29
CA MET A 299 3.28 8.55 12.68
C MET A 299 1.85 8.72 13.22
N LEU A 300 1.68 8.35 14.49
CA LEU A 300 0.44 8.46 15.25
C LEU A 300 -0.06 9.91 15.24
N ALA A 301 -1.37 10.12 15.35
CA ALA A 301 -1.95 11.48 15.31
C ALA A 301 -1.39 12.36 16.44
N GLU A 302 -1.22 11.81 17.65
CA GLU A 302 -0.64 12.53 18.79
C GLU A 302 0.79 13.05 18.52
N ARG A 303 1.53 12.39 17.62
CA ARG A 303 2.91 12.75 17.28
C ARG A 303 2.99 13.94 16.34
N ARG A 304 1.84 14.50 15.91
CA ARG A 304 1.78 15.74 15.13
C ARG A 304 2.69 16.81 15.72
N TRP A 305 2.68 17.00 17.03
CA TRP A 305 3.39 18.10 17.69
C TRP A 305 4.83 17.76 18.06
N THR A 306 5.13 16.49 18.29
CA THR A 306 6.45 16.05 18.79
C THR A 306 7.37 15.48 17.71
N ASN A 307 6.84 15.14 16.53
CA ASN A 307 7.63 14.63 15.41
C ASN A 307 7.51 15.55 14.18
N THR A 308 8.63 15.80 13.51
CA THR A 308 8.67 16.51 12.22
C THR A 308 9.45 15.68 11.23
N ALA A 309 8.86 15.41 10.07
CA ALA A 309 9.52 14.77 8.95
C ALA A 309 10.67 15.66 8.44
N GLY A 310 11.75 15.04 7.97
CA GLY A 310 13.04 15.71 7.76
C GLY A 310 13.02 16.92 6.82
N HIS A 311 12.05 17.03 5.91
CA HIS A 311 11.95 18.14 4.97
C HIS A 311 10.86 19.16 5.34
N ASP A 312 10.13 18.95 6.44
CA ASP A 312 8.92 19.71 6.78
C ASP A 312 9.07 20.58 8.04
N PHE A 313 10.29 20.85 8.50
CA PHE A 313 10.56 21.71 9.68
C PHE A 313 10.01 23.14 9.56
N LYS A 314 9.81 23.63 8.33
CA LYS A 314 9.27 24.97 8.05
C LYS A 314 7.76 24.98 7.83
N VAL A 315 7.11 23.81 7.85
CA VAL A 315 5.68 23.71 7.55
C VAL A 315 4.90 23.96 8.82
N ASN A 316 3.98 24.92 8.77
CA ASN A 316 3.04 25.10 9.85
C ASN A 316 2.09 23.90 9.90
N LYS A 317 2.29 23.03 10.89
CA LYS A 317 1.49 21.81 11.05
C LYS A 317 0.02 22.11 11.31
N THR A 318 -0.32 23.28 11.85
CA THR A 318 -1.72 23.68 12.07
C THR A 318 -2.48 23.79 10.76
N ASN A 319 -1.79 24.19 9.68
CA ASN A 319 -2.36 24.47 8.35
C ASN A 319 -2.49 23.23 7.47
N VAL A 320 -2.45 22.04 8.05
CA VAL A 320 -2.51 20.76 7.32
C VAL A 320 -3.72 19.97 7.77
N MET A 321 -4.60 19.65 6.81
CA MET A 321 -5.65 18.64 6.95
C MET A 321 -5.14 17.32 6.39
N PRO A 322 -4.85 16.31 7.22
CA PRO A 322 -4.47 15.01 6.72
C PRO A 322 -5.67 14.31 6.07
N ILE A 323 -5.42 13.65 4.94
CA ILE A 323 -6.31 12.64 4.37
C ILE A 323 -5.70 11.30 4.73
N VAL A 324 -6.33 10.63 5.69
CA VAL A 324 -5.88 9.36 6.25
C VAL A 324 -6.50 8.22 5.46
N LEU A 325 -5.68 7.31 4.96
CA LEU A 325 -6.16 6.10 4.30
C LEU A 325 -6.42 5.02 5.34
N VAL A 326 -7.67 4.57 5.44
CA VAL A 326 -8.04 3.31 6.10
C VAL A 326 -8.10 2.19 5.07
N ARG A 327 -7.72 0.99 5.44
CA ARG A 327 -7.77 -0.19 4.57
C ARG A 327 -8.40 -1.33 5.34
N ASP A 328 -9.06 -2.26 4.65
CA ASP A 328 -9.63 -3.45 5.27
C ASP A 328 -8.57 -4.08 6.21
N PRO A 329 -8.88 -4.24 7.50
CA PRO A 329 -7.89 -4.61 8.50
C PRO A 329 -7.24 -5.96 8.20
N TYR A 330 -7.98 -6.93 7.66
CA TYR A 330 -7.48 -8.26 7.37
C TYR A 330 -6.50 -8.25 6.19
N THR A 331 -6.88 -7.62 5.07
CA THR A 331 -5.97 -7.51 3.92
C THR A 331 -4.77 -6.60 4.22
N TRP A 332 -4.95 -5.57 5.07
CA TRP A 332 -3.87 -4.71 5.54
C TRP A 332 -2.85 -5.51 6.36
N MET A 333 -3.31 -6.33 7.33
CA MET A 333 -2.43 -7.16 8.15
C MET A 333 -1.63 -8.17 7.30
N GLN A 334 -2.25 -8.76 6.29
CA GLN A 334 -1.54 -9.61 5.33
C GLN A 334 -0.46 -8.84 4.56
N SER A 335 -0.77 -7.61 4.14
CA SER A 335 0.21 -6.73 3.49
C SER A 335 1.38 -6.39 4.41
N MET A 336 1.12 -6.22 5.71
CA MET A 336 2.15 -5.97 6.72
C MET A 336 3.07 -7.18 6.90
N CYS A 337 2.59 -8.42 6.77
CA CYS A 337 3.49 -9.59 6.78
C CYS A 337 4.47 -9.63 5.61
N LYS A 338 4.03 -9.18 4.42
CA LYS A 338 4.92 -9.13 3.26
C LYS A 338 5.96 -8.01 3.43
N HIS A 339 5.53 -6.90 4.02
CA HIS A 339 6.35 -5.71 4.20
C HIS A 339 6.09 -5.10 5.59
N GLY A 340 6.86 -5.54 6.59
CA GLY A 340 6.68 -5.06 7.97
C GLY A 340 7.00 -3.57 8.20
N TYR A 341 7.63 -2.90 7.22
CA TYR A 341 8.07 -1.50 7.32
C TYR A 341 8.88 -1.21 8.60
N GLU A 342 8.38 -0.37 9.51
CA GLU A 342 8.97 -0.06 10.82
C GLU A 342 8.45 -0.96 11.95
N ALA A 343 7.43 -1.77 11.66
CA ALA A 343 6.84 -2.69 12.61
C ALA A 343 7.68 -3.96 12.75
N ARG A 344 7.79 -4.45 13.99
CA ARG A 344 8.61 -5.59 14.39
C ARG A 344 7.77 -6.50 15.28
N TRP A 345 7.48 -7.71 14.80
CA TRP A 345 6.85 -8.78 15.56
C TRP A 345 7.28 -10.13 14.99
N PRO A 346 7.30 -11.20 15.80
CA PRO A 346 7.50 -12.55 15.29
C PRO A 346 6.44 -12.92 14.24
N HIS A 347 6.85 -13.11 12.99
CA HIS A 347 5.99 -13.63 11.92
C HIS A 347 6.83 -14.35 10.85
N LYS A 348 6.20 -15.24 10.09
CA LYS A 348 6.80 -15.92 8.95
C LYS A 348 5.87 -15.88 7.75
N TYR A 349 6.22 -15.08 6.75
CA TYR A 349 5.48 -14.97 5.50
C TYR A 349 5.29 -16.35 4.84
N GLY A 350 4.07 -16.62 4.36
CA GLY A 350 3.71 -17.87 3.69
C GLY A 350 3.39 -19.08 4.60
N SER A 351 3.33 -18.91 5.92
CA SER A 351 2.96 -20.01 6.83
C SER A 351 1.85 -19.64 7.82
N LEU A 352 2.12 -18.66 8.69
CA LEU A 352 1.20 -18.13 9.69
C LEU A 352 1.32 -16.61 9.62
N CYS A 353 0.37 -15.99 8.95
CA CYS A 353 0.26 -14.55 8.80
C CYS A 353 -1.22 -14.20 8.94
N PRO A 354 -1.60 -13.25 9.82
CA PRO A 354 -0.76 -12.22 10.41
C PRO A 354 -0.04 -12.53 11.72
N ASN A 355 -0.29 -13.70 12.32
CA ASN A 355 0.35 -14.15 13.55
C ASN A 355 0.14 -13.14 14.69
N LEU A 356 -1.13 -12.82 14.97
CA LEU A 356 -1.59 -11.94 16.04
C LEU A 356 -1.46 -12.62 17.40
N ALA A 357 -1.57 -13.94 17.43
CA ALA A 357 -1.40 -14.78 18.60
C ALA A 357 -0.68 -16.09 18.26
N LYS A 358 -0.16 -16.79 19.27
CA LYS A 358 0.31 -18.16 19.08
C LYS A 358 -0.85 -19.04 18.64
N LYS A 359 -0.57 -19.96 17.70
CA LYS A 359 -1.57 -20.87 17.11
C LYS A 359 -2.37 -21.67 18.16
N LYS A 360 -1.74 -22.05 19.28
CA LYS A 360 -2.39 -22.78 20.36
C LYS A 360 -2.96 -21.78 21.36
N LEU A 361 -4.26 -21.91 21.65
CA LEU A 361 -4.92 -21.19 22.73
C LEU A 361 -4.33 -21.60 24.09
N LEU A 362 -4.44 -20.69 25.05
CA LEU A 362 -4.14 -20.97 26.45
C LEU A 362 -5.18 -21.96 27.04
N ARG A 363 -4.90 -22.52 28.21
CA ARG A 363 -5.78 -23.52 28.86
C ARG A 363 -7.21 -23.01 29.12
N ASN A 364 -7.36 -21.70 29.28
CA ASN A 364 -8.64 -21.01 29.49
C ASN A 364 -9.34 -20.61 28.16
N GLY A 365 -8.81 -21.03 27.01
CA GLY A 365 -9.35 -20.70 25.69
C GLY A 365 -8.97 -19.32 25.16
N THR A 366 -8.23 -18.49 25.91
CA THR A 366 -7.83 -17.16 25.43
C THR A 366 -6.60 -17.20 24.53
N PRO A 367 -6.47 -16.30 23.54
CA PRO A 367 -5.30 -16.23 22.67
C PRO A 367 -4.05 -15.72 23.41
N ASP A 368 -2.90 -16.34 23.17
CA ASP A 368 -1.59 -15.85 23.63
C ASP A 368 -1.03 -14.84 22.63
N MET A 369 -1.35 -13.55 22.82
CA MET A 369 -1.07 -12.47 21.86
C MET A 369 0.43 -12.25 21.63
N ILE A 370 0.77 -11.91 20.38
CA ILE A 370 2.14 -11.60 19.95
C ILE A 370 2.33 -10.09 19.93
N LYS A 371 3.15 -9.58 20.86
CA LYS A 371 3.47 -8.17 20.98
C LYS A 371 4.09 -7.61 19.70
N LEU A 372 3.68 -6.39 19.36
CA LEU A 372 4.20 -5.62 18.25
C LEU A 372 5.02 -4.45 18.77
N LYS A 373 6.20 -4.22 18.19
CA LYS A 373 7.02 -3.03 18.44
C LYS A 373 7.13 -2.20 17.17
N ILE A 374 6.90 -0.90 17.26
CA ILE A 374 7.14 0.04 16.17
C ILE A 374 8.40 0.85 16.47
N ALA A 375 9.29 0.96 15.47
CA ALA A 375 10.58 1.65 15.57
C ALA A 375 10.49 3.18 15.57
N TYR A 376 9.54 3.74 16.31
CA TYR A 376 9.44 5.17 16.57
C TYR A 376 10.58 5.69 17.44
N LYS A 377 10.65 7.01 17.59
CA LYS A 377 11.53 7.69 18.54
C LYS A 377 10.68 8.50 19.53
N PRO A 378 10.49 8.05 20.79
CA PRO A 378 10.86 6.72 21.32
C PRO A 378 10.01 5.60 20.71
N PRO A 379 10.47 4.32 20.75
CA PRO A 379 9.71 3.18 20.24
C PRO A 379 8.35 3.04 20.93
N ALA A 380 7.35 2.52 20.21
CA ALA A 380 6.03 2.22 20.77
C ALA A 380 5.79 0.70 20.75
N GLU A 381 5.04 0.21 21.74
CA GLU A 381 4.67 -1.21 21.86
C GLU A 381 3.15 -1.35 21.90
N PHE A 382 2.64 -2.37 21.21
CA PHE A 382 1.22 -2.69 21.10
C PHE A 382 1.00 -4.17 21.42
N LYS A 383 -0.20 -4.51 21.93
CA LYS A 383 -0.53 -5.90 22.31
C LYS A 383 -0.46 -6.88 21.13
N SER A 384 -0.89 -6.45 19.94
CA SER A 384 -0.80 -7.20 18.69
C SER A 384 -0.82 -6.26 17.47
N LEU A 385 -0.64 -6.82 16.26
CA LEU A 385 -0.76 -6.05 15.03
C LEU A 385 -2.17 -5.47 14.82
N ALA A 386 -3.22 -6.19 15.22
CA ALA A 386 -4.60 -5.70 15.18
C ALA A 386 -4.79 -4.50 16.11
N HIS A 387 -4.27 -4.56 17.34
CA HIS A 387 -4.34 -3.44 18.29
C HIS A 387 -3.64 -2.19 17.76
N TYR A 388 -2.52 -2.35 17.05
CA TYR A 388 -1.87 -1.21 16.40
C TYR A 388 -2.74 -0.58 15.33
N TRP A 389 -3.42 -1.37 14.49
CA TRP A 389 -4.40 -0.85 13.52
C TRP A 389 -5.51 -0.07 14.23
N GLY A 390 -6.13 -0.68 15.25
CA GLY A 390 -7.25 -0.06 15.98
C GLY A 390 -6.85 1.26 16.65
N GLU A 391 -5.73 1.25 17.39
CA GLU A 391 -5.21 2.44 18.07
C GLU A 391 -4.81 3.54 17.06
N TRP A 392 -4.23 3.16 15.92
CA TRP A 392 -3.86 4.11 14.87
C TRP A 392 -5.04 4.95 14.41
N TYR A 393 -6.12 4.27 14.01
CA TYR A 393 -7.28 4.94 13.46
C TYR A 393 -8.10 5.62 14.56
N LYS A 394 -8.14 5.05 15.78
CA LYS A 394 -8.74 5.71 16.94
C LYS A 394 -8.12 7.09 17.18
N GLN A 395 -6.80 7.22 17.20
CA GLN A 395 -6.17 8.52 17.45
C GLN A 395 -6.48 9.54 16.36
N TYR A 396 -6.59 9.12 15.10
CA TYR A 396 -7.07 10.02 14.05
C TYR A 396 -8.55 10.34 14.26
N LEU A 397 -9.42 9.36 14.53
CA LEU A 397 -10.84 9.58 14.83
C LEU A 397 -11.07 10.52 16.02
N GLU A 398 -10.18 10.57 16.99
CA GLU A 398 -10.25 11.45 18.17
C GLU A 398 -9.50 12.78 17.99
N ALA A 399 -8.84 12.99 16.85
CA ALA A 399 -8.05 14.20 16.63
C ALA A 399 -8.91 15.46 16.73
N ASP A 400 -8.38 16.51 17.36
CA ASP A 400 -9.05 17.79 17.56
C ASP A 400 -8.92 18.73 16.35
N TYR A 401 -8.30 18.27 15.26
CA TYR A 401 -8.05 19.06 14.05
C TYR A 401 -8.80 18.51 12.83
N PRO A 402 -9.05 19.34 11.80
CA PRO A 402 -9.68 18.88 10.58
C PRO A 402 -8.86 17.80 9.90
N ARG A 403 -9.55 16.74 9.47
CA ARG A 403 -8.97 15.55 8.83
C ARG A 403 -10.05 14.93 7.95
N LEU A 404 -9.63 14.12 7.01
CA LEU A 404 -10.51 13.15 6.35
C LEU A 404 -9.96 11.75 6.61
N ILE A 405 -10.84 10.76 6.76
CA ILE A 405 -10.47 9.35 6.70
C ILE A 405 -11.23 8.74 5.54
N VAL A 406 -10.51 8.13 4.60
CA VAL A 406 -11.06 7.57 3.37
C VAL A 406 -10.59 6.14 3.21
N ARG A 407 -11.43 5.24 2.68
CA ARG A 407 -10.98 3.88 2.41
C ARG A 407 -10.03 3.82 1.24
N PHE A 408 -9.06 2.92 1.33
CA PHE A 408 -8.16 2.57 0.26
C PHE A 408 -8.92 1.96 -0.92
N GLU A 409 -9.92 1.15 -0.64
CA GLU A 409 -10.74 0.46 -1.65
C GLU A 409 -11.58 1.45 -2.46
N ASP A 410 -12.03 2.55 -1.85
CA ASP A 410 -12.75 3.62 -2.56
C ASP A 410 -11.87 4.37 -3.57
N ILE A 411 -10.55 4.37 -3.38
CA ILE A 411 -9.62 4.89 -4.40
C ILE A 411 -9.60 3.99 -5.63
N GLN A 412 -9.89 2.69 -5.49
CA GLN A 412 -9.91 1.75 -6.61
C GLN A 412 -11.26 1.77 -7.33
N PHE A 413 -12.35 1.78 -6.58
CA PHE A 413 -13.71 1.55 -7.11
C PHE A 413 -14.57 2.82 -7.25
N HIS A 414 -14.26 3.86 -6.48
CA HIS A 414 -15.02 5.11 -6.41
C HIS A 414 -14.12 6.35 -6.56
N ALA A 415 -12.96 6.21 -7.22
CA ALA A 415 -11.88 7.21 -7.22
C ALA A 415 -12.37 8.62 -7.57
N LYS A 416 -13.18 8.74 -8.62
CA LYS A 416 -13.72 10.02 -9.10
C LYS A 416 -14.63 10.67 -8.05
N GLU A 417 -15.64 9.96 -7.56
CA GLU A 417 -16.57 10.50 -6.56
C GLU A 417 -15.84 10.86 -5.25
N LEU A 418 -14.88 10.03 -4.85
CA LEU A 418 -14.04 10.26 -3.69
C LEU A 418 -13.27 11.57 -3.81
N ILE A 419 -12.50 11.74 -4.90
CA ILE A 419 -11.69 12.94 -5.10
C ILE A 419 -12.56 14.18 -5.31
N GLU A 420 -13.68 14.07 -6.01
CA GLU A 420 -14.63 15.17 -6.13
C GLU A 420 -15.11 15.66 -4.76
N THR A 421 -15.42 14.73 -3.86
CA THR A 421 -15.86 15.05 -2.49
C THR A 421 -14.73 15.64 -1.65
N VAL A 422 -13.51 15.10 -1.79
CA VAL A 422 -12.30 15.65 -1.13
C VAL A 422 -11.99 17.07 -1.60
N CYS A 423 -12.06 17.34 -2.92
CA CYS A 423 -11.86 18.68 -3.45
C CYS A 423 -12.88 19.67 -2.86
N GLN A 424 -14.17 19.31 -2.88
CA GLN A 424 -15.23 20.14 -2.31
C GLN A 424 -15.03 20.41 -0.82
N CYS A 425 -14.61 19.41 -0.05
CA CYS A 425 -14.28 19.56 1.36
C CYS A 425 -13.22 20.65 1.56
N ALA A 426 -12.15 20.62 0.78
CA ALA A 426 -11.06 21.58 0.86
C ALA A 426 -11.37 22.97 0.27
N GLY A 427 -12.60 23.21 -0.22
CA GLY A 427 -12.95 24.45 -0.91
C GLY A 427 -12.37 24.55 -2.32
N ALA A 428 -11.93 23.43 -2.89
CA ALA A 428 -11.40 23.30 -4.23
C ALA A 428 -12.47 22.75 -5.19
N VAL A 429 -12.20 22.86 -6.48
CA VAL A 429 -12.94 22.17 -7.54
C VAL A 429 -12.05 21.07 -8.12
N PRO A 430 -12.60 19.94 -8.58
CA PRO A 430 -11.79 18.98 -9.30
C PRO A 430 -11.26 19.63 -10.58
N ARG A 431 -10.03 19.26 -10.98
CA ARG A 431 -9.50 19.69 -12.27
C ARG A 431 -10.36 19.00 -13.35
N HIS A 432 -11.08 19.81 -14.11
CA HIS A 432 -11.92 19.36 -15.22
C HIS A 432 -11.55 20.10 -16.51
N ASP A 433 -11.29 21.41 -16.41
CA ASP A 433 -11.09 22.28 -17.58
C ASP A 433 -9.62 22.38 -18.04
N ASP A 434 -8.65 22.11 -17.17
CA ASP A 434 -7.20 22.23 -17.45
C ASP A 434 -6.39 20.95 -17.20
N ALA A 435 -6.94 19.96 -16.51
CA ALA A 435 -6.39 18.62 -16.39
C ALA A 435 -7.50 17.63 -16.02
N ILE A 436 -7.70 16.58 -16.81
CA ILE A 436 -8.66 15.52 -16.52
C ILE A 436 -8.25 14.79 -15.24
N PHE A 437 -9.24 14.34 -14.45
CA PHE A 437 -9.05 13.38 -13.38
C PHE A 437 -8.10 12.25 -13.83
N ARG A 438 -7.01 12.03 -13.09
CA ARG A 438 -5.99 11.06 -13.48
C ARG A 438 -6.08 9.81 -12.63
N TYR A 439 -6.31 8.69 -13.30
CA TYR A 439 -6.10 7.38 -12.71
C TYR A 439 -4.60 7.06 -12.72
N VAL A 440 -4.15 6.32 -11.70
CA VAL A 440 -2.82 5.73 -11.68
C VAL A 440 -3.01 4.26 -12.01
N VAL A 441 -2.94 3.95 -13.31
CA VAL A 441 -3.17 2.59 -13.84
C VAL A 441 -2.04 1.64 -13.42
N ASP A 442 -0.82 2.11 -13.46
CA ASP A 442 0.35 1.33 -13.12
C ASP A 442 0.59 1.29 -11.61
N SER A 443 1.74 0.76 -11.22
CA SER A 443 2.22 0.90 -9.86
C SER A 443 2.36 2.37 -9.45
N ALA A 444 1.66 2.74 -8.37
CA ALA A 444 1.90 4.02 -7.68
C ALA A 444 3.31 4.12 -7.05
N LYS A 445 4.04 3.00 -6.94
CA LYS A 445 5.37 2.91 -6.33
C LYS A 445 6.44 2.66 -7.41
N TRP A 446 7.14 3.72 -7.76
CA TRP A 446 8.22 3.70 -8.75
C TRP A 446 9.58 3.41 -8.11
N GLY A 447 10.47 2.72 -8.84
CA GLY A 447 11.87 2.54 -8.47
C GLY A 447 12.29 1.12 -8.10
N ALA A 448 13.61 0.88 -8.06
CA ALA A 448 14.20 -0.45 -7.88
C ALA A 448 13.82 -1.15 -6.55
N ALA A 449 13.41 -0.37 -5.54
CA ALA A 449 12.94 -0.89 -4.26
C ALA A 449 11.54 -1.53 -4.34
N HIS A 450 10.84 -1.43 -5.48
CA HIS A 450 9.42 -1.76 -5.62
C HIS A 450 9.11 -2.68 -6.82
N LYS A 451 9.99 -3.65 -7.10
CA LYS A 451 9.88 -4.59 -8.24
C LYS A 451 8.63 -5.50 -8.24
N SER A 452 7.83 -5.53 -7.17
CA SER A 452 6.60 -6.35 -7.08
C SER A 452 5.38 -5.51 -6.74
N SER A 453 5.18 -4.43 -7.48
CA SER A 453 4.11 -3.50 -7.22
C SER A 453 2.81 -3.92 -7.89
N THR A 454 1.72 -3.77 -7.14
CA THR A 454 0.35 -3.98 -7.61
C THR A 454 -0.05 -2.80 -8.50
N ASN A 455 -0.44 -3.07 -9.74
CA ASN A 455 -1.09 -2.10 -10.64
C ASN A 455 -2.60 -2.03 -10.35
N MET A 456 -3.33 -1.15 -11.04
CA MET A 456 -4.76 -0.92 -10.81
C MET A 456 -5.61 -2.18 -10.99
N ILE A 457 -5.35 -2.98 -12.03
CA ILE A 457 -6.11 -4.21 -12.31
C ILE A 457 -5.85 -5.26 -11.23
N SER A 458 -4.58 -5.54 -10.93
CA SER A 458 -4.23 -6.49 -9.86
C SER A 458 -4.72 -6.01 -8.50
N ALA A 459 -4.85 -4.69 -8.28
CA ALA A 459 -5.50 -4.15 -7.09
C ALA A 459 -7.01 -4.42 -7.10
N MET A 460 -7.71 -4.18 -8.22
CA MET A 460 -9.14 -4.47 -8.35
C MET A 460 -9.44 -5.95 -8.12
N VAL A 461 -8.66 -6.85 -8.73
CA VAL A 461 -8.78 -8.31 -8.52
C VAL A 461 -8.55 -8.65 -7.04
N LYS A 462 -7.46 -8.14 -6.47
CA LYS A 462 -7.08 -8.46 -5.10
C LYS A 462 -8.08 -7.95 -4.05
N TYR A 463 -8.66 -6.78 -4.26
CA TYR A 463 -9.49 -6.12 -3.25
C TYR A 463 -10.97 -6.28 -3.48
N GLY A 464 -11.42 -6.58 -4.70
CA GLY A 464 -12.85 -6.68 -4.99
C GLY A 464 -13.48 -8.05 -4.70
N SER A 465 -12.74 -8.98 -4.10
CA SER A 465 -13.26 -10.24 -3.55
C SER A 465 -12.77 -10.47 -2.12
N ASP A 466 -13.50 -11.31 -1.38
CA ASP A 466 -13.17 -11.75 -0.01
C ASP A 466 -12.35 -13.04 0.03
N GLU A 467 -12.13 -13.71 -1.10
CA GLU A 467 -11.45 -15.00 -1.21
C GLU A 467 -10.11 -15.04 -0.48
N GLN A 468 -9.34 -13.94 -0.58
CA GLN A 468 -8.03 -13.83 0.05
C GLN A 468 -8.05 -13.05 1.37
N ARG A 469 -9.22 -12.58 1.84
CA ARG A 469 -9.34 -11.68 2.99
C ARG A 469 -8.84 -12.30 4.28
N PHE A 470 -9.09 -13.59 4.49
CA PHE A 470 -8.77 -14.31 5.72
C PHE A 470 -7.63 -15.33 5.56
N THR A 471 -6.99 -15.39 4.39
CA THR A 471 -5.91 -16.34 4.10
C THR A 471 -4.80 -16.28 5.15
N GLY A 472 -4.46 -17.44 5.72
CA GLY A 472 -3.36 -17.61 6.67
C GLY A 472 -3.72 -17.36 8.14
N MET A 473 -4.95 -16.92 8.45
CA MET A 473 -5.39 -16.68 9.83
C MET A 473 -5.73 -17.97 10.58
N SER A 474 -5.25 -18.08 11.81
CA SER A 474 -5.61 -19.15 12.74
C SER A 474 -6.81 -18.77 13.63
N GLU A 475 -7.41 -19.74 14.32
CA GLU A 475 -8.49 -19.49 15.30
C GLU A 475 -8.10 -18.42 16.33
N ALA A 476 -6.86 -18.50 16.84
CA ALA A 476 -6.34 -17.53 17.78
C ALA A 476 -6.25 -16.11 17.18
N ASP A 477 -5.93 -16.00 15.88
CA ASP A 477 -5.93 -14.71 15.20
C ASP A 477 -7.35 -14.12 15.07
N PHE A 478 -8.35 -14.96 14.78
CA PHE A 478 -9.75 -14.53 14.75
C PHE A 478 -10.23 -14.03 16.11
N LEU A 479 -9.87 -14.71 17.20
CA LEU A 479 -10.24 -14.26 18.55
C LEU A 479 -9.63 -12.88 18.87
N VAL A 480 -8.35 -12.66 18.54
CA VAL A 480 -7.71 -11.35 18.71
C VAL A 480 -8.34 -10.30 17.80
N ALA A 481 -8.66 -10.66 16.56
CA ALA A 481 -9.30 -9.75 15.61
C ALA A 481 -10.70 -9.33 16.09
N ASN A 482 -11.51 -10.27 16.59
CA ASN A 482 -12.86 -9.99 17.11
C ASN A 482 -12.85 -9.17 18.41
N GLU A 483 -11.79 -9.25 19.20
CA GLU A 483 -11.61 -8.36 20.36
C GLU A 483 -11.40 -6.90 19.95
N VAL A 484 -10.67 -6.67 18.84
CA VAL A 484 -10.27 -5.32 18.41
C VAL A 484 -11.24 -4.71 17.41
N PHE A 485 -11.72 -5.49 16.45
CA PHE A 485 -12.57 -5.05 15.34
C PHE A 485 -14.02 -5.28 15.72
N THR A 486 -14.55 -4.38 16.55
CA THR A 486 -15.95 -4.45 16.96
C THR A 486 -16.89 -4.17 15.77
N PRO A 487 -18.15 -4.64 15.81
CA PRO A 487 -19.12 -4.36 14.76
C PRO A 487 -19.23 -2.87 14.43
N GLU A 488 -19.15 -2.01 15.44
CA GLU A 488 -19.28 -0.57 15.29
C GLU A 488 -18.08 0.04 14.54
N ILE A 489 -16.85 -0.43 14.80
CA ILE A 489 -15.66 0.02 14.05
C ILE A 489 -15.74 -0.42 12.59
N MET A 490 -16.13 -1.67 12.38
CA MET A 490 -16.23 -2.24 11.05
C MET A 490 -17.33 -1.55 10.25
N GLU A 491 -18.50 -1.32 10.85
CA GLU A 491 -19.58 -0.53 10.26
C GLU A 491 -19.16 0.92 9.99
N LEU A 492 -18.47 1.58 10.93
CA LEU A 492 -18.01 2.96 10.77
C LEU A 492 -17.17 3.14 9.51
N PHE A 493 -16.25 2.21 9.26
CA PHE A 493 -15.42 2.22 8.06
C PHE A 493 -16.06 1.53 6.87
N GLY A 494 -17.24 0.90 7.01
CA GLY A 494 -17.93 0.20 5.94
C GLY A 494 -17.24 -1.09 5.50
N TYR A 495 -16.77 -1.88 6.46
CA TYR A 495 -16.23 -3.23 6.24
C TYR A 495 -17.14 -4.26 6.89
N GLU A 496 -17.31 -5.42 6.25
CA GLU A 496 -18.07 -6.52 6.85
C GLU A 496 -17.30 -7.17 8.00
N MET A 497 -18.00 -7.57 9.06
CA MET A 497 -17.43 -8.46 10.07
C MET A 497 -17.02 -9.80 9.43
N PRO A 498 -15.96 -10.46 9.93
CA PRO A 498 -15.65 -11.81 9.49
C PRO A 498 -16.80 -12.75 9.87
N PRO A 499 -17.04 -13.81 9.09
CA PRO A 499 -17.91 -14.88 9.54
C PRO A 499 -17.27 -15.62 10.74
N SER A 500 -18.01 -16.53 11.37
CA SER A 500 -17.44 -17.29 12.48
C SER A 500 -16.24 -18.12 11.98
N TYR A 501 -15.26 -18.41 12.84
CA TYR A 501 -14.08 -19.16 12.41
C TYR A 501 -14.43 -20.54 11.84
N SER A 502 -15.49 -21.17 12.34
CA SER A 502 -16.02 -22.43 11.82
C SER A 502 -16.54 -22.34 10.39
N ASP A 503 -16.98 -21.15 9.94
CA ASP A 503 -17.53 -20.96 8.59
C ASP A 503 -16.46 -20.65 7.54
N VAL A 504 -15.24 -20.27 7.97
CA VAL A 504 -14.11 -19.94 7.07
C VAL A 504 -13.33 -21.20 6.63
N LYS A 505 -13.44 -22.28 7.39
CA LYS A 505 -12.78 -23.56 7.13
C LYS A 505 -13.68 -24.49 6.34
#